data_AF-A0A2S9FE07-F1
#
_entry.id   AF-A0A2S9FE07-F1
#
_cell.length_a   1.000
_cell.length_b   1.000
_cell.length_c   1.000
_cell.angle_alpha   90.00
_cell.angle_beta   90.00
_cell.angle_gamma   90.00
#
_symmetry.space_group_name_H-M   'P 1'
#
loop_
_entity.id
_entity.type
_entity.pdbx_description
1 polymer ?
#
loop_
_entity_poly.entity_id
_entity_poly.type
_entity_poly.pdbx_seq_one_letter_code
_entity_poly.pdbx_strand_id
1 'polypeptide(L)' 'GEAGQTFDTPFGRAEVSHTCANDGVVEGVRLSDGRAFSVQYHPEAAAGPRDAEYLFDQFVDLMAGKK' A
#
# COMPACT_ATOMS: atom_id res chain seq x y z
N GLY A 1 13.07 -1.20 5.31
CA GLY A 1 12.03 -1.14 6.36
C GLY A 1 11.27 -2.43 6.27
N GLU A 2 10.91 -3.03 7.40
CA GLU A 2 10.20 -4.32 7.40
C GLU A 2 8.69 -4.11 7.31
N ALA A 3 7.96 -5.06 6.72
CA ALA A 3 6.51 -5.03 6.71
C ALA A 3 5.97 -4.96 8.15
N GLY A 4 5.01 -4.07 8.39
CA GLY A 4 4.48 -3.78 9.73
C GLY A 4 5.27 -2.73 10.53
N GLN A 5 6.42 -2.26 10.04
CA GLN A 5 7.14 -1.15 10.67
C GLN A 5 6.32 0.14 10.59
N THR A 6 6.09 0.79 11.73
CA THR A 6 5.34 2.05 11.81
C THR A 6 6.26 3.26 11.95
N PHE A 7 5.85 4.40 11.40
CA PHE A 7 6.54 5.68 11.49
C PHE A 7 5.56 6.86 11.48
N ASP A 8 5.98 8.01 12.01
CA ASP A 8 5.14 9.21 12.06
C ASP A 8 5.28 10.05 10.79
N THR A 9 4.16 10.58 10.30
CA THR A 9 4.11 11.50 9.17
C THR A 9 3.28 12.74 9.53
N PRO A 10 3.39 13.85 8.79
CA PRO A 10 2.50 15.01 8.96
C PRO A 10 1.00 14.70 8.81
N PHE A 11 0.66 13.54 8.23
CA PHE A 11 -0.71 13.11 7.95
C PHE A 11 -1.20 12.03 8.93
N GLY A 12 -0.42 11.72 9.96
CA GLY A 12 -0.70 10.66 10.94
C GLY A 12 0.31 9.52 10.89
N ARG A 13 0.06 8.48 11.70
CA ARG A 13 0.91 7.28 11.73
C ARG A 13 0.78 6.50 10.42
N ALA A 14 1.92 6.11 9.85
CA ALA A 14 2.03 5.29 8.67
C ALA A 14 2.70 3.95 8.99
N GLU A 15 2.45 2.95 8.16
CA GLU A 15 2.98 1.60 8.26
C GLU A 15 3.50 1.14 6.89
N VAL A 16 4.62 0.42 6.89
CA VAL A 16 5.11 -0.32 5.72
C VAL A 16 4.16 -1.49 5.46
N SER A 17 3.43 -1.43 4.34
CA SER A 17 2.43 -2.45 3.98
C SER A 17 3.02 -3.58 3.13
N HIS A 18 4.02 -3.28 2.30
CA HIS A 18 4.64 -4.25 1.40
C HIS A 18 6.15 -4.07 1.37
N THR A 19 6.86 -5.19 1.29
CA THR A 19 8.32 -5.24 1.11
C THR A 19 8.66 -6.28 0.06
N CYS A 20 9.66 -5.97 -0.77
CA CYS A 20 10.18 -6.88 -1.77
C CYS A 20 10.80 -8.12 -1.11
N ALA A 21 10.37 -9.32 -1.52
CA ALA A 21 10.89 -10.57 -0.99
C ALA A 21 12.36 -10.84 -1.38
N ASN A 22 12.85 -10.18 -2.45
CA ASN A 22 14.19 -10.43 -2.98
C ASN A 22 15.27 -9.63 -2.26
N ASP A 23 14.99 -8.39 -1.84
CA ASP A 23 15.99 -7.46 -1.30
C ASP A 23 15.53 -6.66 -0.06
N GLY A 24 14.28 -6.83 0.39
CA GLY A 24 13.75 -6.16 1.57
C GLY A 24 13.47 -4.66 1.39
N VAL A 25 13.47 -4.16 0.15
CA VAL A 25 13.09 -2.77 -0.16
C VAL A 25 11.59 -2.57 0.12
N VAL A 26 11.22 -1.38 0.60
CA VAL A 26 9.82 -1.02 0.83
C VAL A 26 9.12 -0.81 -0.50
N GLU A 27 8.01 -1.53 -0.71
CA GLU A 27 7.21 -1.48 -1.93
C GLU A 27 5.79 -0.92 -1.70
N GLY A 28 5.42 -0.64 -0.45
CA GLY A 28 4.13 -0.03 -0.16
C GLY A 28 4.04 0.54 1.24
N VAL A 29 3.26 1.59 1.39
CA VAL A 29 2.96 2.25 2.67
C VAL A 29 1.47 2.57 2.77
N ARG A 30 0.95 2.60 3.99
CA ARG A 30 -0.44 2.99 4.27
C ARG A 30 -0.53 3.81 5.56
N LEU A 31 -1.48 4.73 5.64
CA LEU A 31 -1.82 5.39 6.91
C LEU A 31 -2.59 4.41 7.81
N SER A 32 -2.23 4.35 9.10
CA SER A 32 -2.91 3.49 10.08
C SER A 32 -4.35 3.95 10.33
N ASP A 33 -4.55 5.27 10.38
CA ASP A 33 -5.84 5.87 10.74
C ASP A 33 -6.54 6.55 9.55
N GLY A 34 -5.85 6.69 8.42
CA GLY A 34 -6.26 7.45 7.24
C GLY A 34 -6.70 6.60 6.05
N ARG A 35 -7.21 7.27 5.01
CA ARG A 35 -7.68 6.64 3.74
C ARG A 35 -6.66 6.79 2.62
N ALA A 36 -5.38 6.61 2.93
CA ALA A 36 -4.31 6.75 1.96
C ALA A 36 -3.35 5.57 2.04
N PHE A 37 -3.01 5.04 0.87
CA PHE A 37 -1.96 4.05 0.68
C PHE A 37 -1.29 4.30 -0.66
N SER A 38 -0.09 3.75 -0.83
CA SER A 38 0.62 3.73 -2.10
C SER A 38 1.42 2.44 -2.24
N VAL A 39 1.72 2.09 -3.49
CA VAL A 39 2.61 1.00 -3.86
C VAL A 39 3.62 1.50 -4.89
N GLN A 40 4.79 0.86 -4.92
CA GLN A 40 5.88 1.20 -5.83
C GLN A 40 5.75 0.48 -7.19
N TYR A 41 5.14 -0.71 -7.21
CA TYR A 41 4.90 -1.46 -8.43
C TYR A 41 3.62 -0.98 -9.15
N HIS A 42 3.44 -1.47 -10.37
CA HIS A 42 2.32 -1.13 -11.26
C HIS A 42 1.16 -2.13 -11.11
N PRO A 43 0.12 -1.84 -10.31
CA PRO A 43 -0.99 -2.76 -10.08
C PRO A 43 -1.88 -2.97 -11.32
N GLU A 44 -1.80 -2.08 -12.32
CA GLU A 44 -2.58 -2.14 -13.56
C GLU A 44 -2.15 -3.26 -14.52
N ALA A 45 -1.02 -3.92 -14.24
CA ALA A 45 -0.51 -5.08 -14.96
C ALA A 45 -0.57 -4.95 -16.51
N ALA A 46 -0.08 -3.84 -17.06
CA ALA A 46 0.07 -3.66 -18.51
C ALA A 46 1.39 -4.33 -19.00
N ALA A 47 1.33 -5.67 -19.07
CA ALA A 47 2.37 -6.70 -19.10
C ALA A 47 2.90 -7.10 -17.70
N GLY A 48 2.06 -7.83 -16.94
CA GLY A 48 2.44 -8.40 -15.65
C GLY A 48 1.36 -9.31 -15.04
N PRO A 49 1.64 -10.00 -13.92
CA PRO A 49 0.63 -10.76 -13.18
C PRO A 49 -0.41 -9.82 -12.54
N ARG A 50 -1.65 -10.29 -12.45
CA ARG A 50 -2.79 -9.52 -11.90
C ARG A 50 -2.92 -9.59 -10.39
N ASP A 51 -1.87 -10.03 -9.71
CA ASP A 51 -1.87 -10.32 -8.27
C ASP A 51 -2.08 -9.06 -7.41
N ALA A 52 -2.00 -7.87 -8.01
CA ALA A 52 -2.19 -6.57 -7.37
C ALA A 52 -3.49 -5.84 -7.79
N GLU A 53 -4.36 -6.44 -8.60
CA GLU A 53 -5.63 -5.80 -9.03
C GLU A 53 -6.53 -5.44 -7.84
N TYR A 54 -6.45 -6.18 -6.72
CA TYR A 54 -7.22 -5.91 -5.49
C TYR A 54 -6.98 -4.51 -4.89
N LEU A 55 -5.86 -3.87 -5.21
CA LEU A 55 -5.57 -2.51 -4.75
C LEU A 55 -6.54 -1.49 -5.36
N PHE A 56 -7.07 -1.75 -6.56
CA PHE A 56 -8.12 -0.91 -7.14
C PHE A 56 -9.43 -1.05 -6.36
N ASP A 57 -9.80 -2.26 -5.96
CA ASP A 57 -10.98 -2.49 -5.12
C ASP A 57 -10.83 -1.78 -3.77
N GLN A 58 -9.66 -1.88 -3.14
CA GLN A 58 -9.35 -1.15 -1.90
C GLN A 58 -9.47 0.37 -2.09
N PHE A 59 -8.99 0.90 -3.21
CA PHE A 59 -9.14 2.32 -3.52
C PHE A 59 -10.62 2.73 -3.67
N VAL A 60 -11.42 1.92 -4.35
CA VAL A 60 -12.86 2.17 -4.50
C VAL A 60 -13.59 2.12 -3.15
N ASP A 61 -13.27 1.17 -2.29
CA ASP A 61 -13.88 1.07 -0.95
C ASP A 61 -13.52 2.27 -0.07
N LEU A 62 -12.28 2.76 -0.14
CA LEU A 62 -11.86 4.00 0.53
C LEU A 62 -12.65 5.22 0.05
N MET A 63 -12.89 5.32 -1.26
CA MET A 63 -13.71 6.39 -1.86
C MET A 63 -15.18 6.27 -1.46
N ALA A 64 -15.71 5.05 -1.36
CA ALA A 64 -17.06 4.78 -0.86
C ALA A 64 -17.21 4.99 0.66
N GLY A 65 -16.10 5.24 1.36
CA GLY A 65 -16.07 5.49 2.79
C GLY A 65 -16.33 4.28 3.66
N LYS A 66 -16.20 3.09 3.08
CA LYS A 66 -16.10 1.84 3.83
C LYS A 66 -14.69 1.78 4.41
N LYS A 67 -14.59 1.60 5.73
CA LYS A 67 -13.32 1.50 6.45
C LYS A 67 -13.09 0.05 6.83
#